data_AF-A0A1B5L938-F1
#
_entry.id   AF-A0A1B5L938-F1
#
_cell.length_a   1.000
_cell.length_b   1.000
_cell.length_c   1.000
_cell.angle_alpha   90.00
_cell.angle_beta   90.00
_cell.angle_gamma   90.00
#
_symmetry.space_group_name_H-M   'P 1'
#
loop_
_entity.id
_entity.type
_entity.pdbx_description
1 polymer ?
#
loop_
_entity_poly.entity_id
_entity_poly.type
_entity_poly.pdbx_seq_one_letter_code
_entity_poly.pdbx_strand_id
1 'polypeptide(L)'
;MDYVPVKFIIKCFEANYPESLGSILIHNSPWVFKPCWKIISAWLDPVVASKVHLTYGAKGLEEFIHPSQLLKEHGGEDDWEYKYEEPIPGENDAMKDTATRDALLKERQDFAQQFEDATRQWIQNPEGTQAASLKQERESIAVSLRENYWKLDKYVRCRSLYDRQGIIIMEKNAAAADTSTGSIEPVENATITAASAEIAA
;
A
#
# COMPACT_ATOMS: atom_id res chain seq x y z
N MET A 1 -7.15 -14.48 26.86
CA MET A 1 -6.85 -13.49 25.81
C MET A 1 -5.54 -12.85 26.17
N ASP A 2 -4.56 -12.83 25.26
CA ASP A 2 -3.31 -12.10 25.50
C ASP A 2 -3.58 -10.61 25.27
N TYR A 3 -3.52 -9.82 26.33
CA TYR A 3 -3.85 -8.39 26.30
C TYR A 3 -2.64 -7.51 25.97
N VAL A 4 -1.41 -8.06 25.98
CA VAL A 4 -0.19 -7.29 25.75
C VAL A 4 -0.12 -6.78 24.29
N PRO A 5 -0.37 -7.62 23.26
CA PRO A 5 -0.40 -7.14 21.88
C PRO A 5 -1.52 -6.13 21.62
N VAL A 6 -2.71 -6.34 22.22
CA VAL A 6 -3.86 -5.43 22.06
C VAL A 6 -3.52 -4.04 22.62
N LYS A 7 -2.96 -3.98 23.83
CA LYS A 7 -2.55 -2.72 24.44
C LYS A 7 -1.43 -2.02 23.66
N PHE A 8 -0.53 -2.78 23.06
CA PHE A 8 0.50 -2.23 22.17
C PHE A 8 -0.10 -1.60 20.92
N ILE A 9 -1.01 -2.31 20.24
CA ILE A 9 -1.69 -1.82 19.03
C ILE A 9 -2.47 -0.53 19.32
N ILE A 10 -3.21 -0.48 20.43
CA ILE A 10 -3.95 0.72 20.86
C ILE A 10 -3.01 1.93 20.98
N LYS A 11 -1.88 1.76 21.67
CA LYS A 11 -0.87 2.82 21.83
C LYS A 11 -0.29 3.28 20.49
N CYS A 12 -0.07 2.35 19.55
CA CYS A 12 0.43 2.69 18.23
C CYS A 12 -0.56 3.57 17.45
N PHE A 13 -1.85 3.26 17.51
CA PHE A 13 -2.89 4.07 16.86
C PHE A 13 -3.02 5.46 17.50
N GLU A 14 -3.04 5.54 18.82
CA GLU A 14 -3.14 6.83 19.53
C GLU A 14 -1.93 7.74 19.26
N ALA A 15 -0.73 7.18 19.22
CA ALA A 15 0.50 7.97 19.09
C ALA A 15 0.85 8.34 17.65
N ASN A 16 0.58 7.45 16.68
CA ASN A 16 1.07 7.61 15.29
C ASN A 16 -0.03 7.87 14.26
N TYR A 17 -1.29 7.56 14.58
CA TYR A 17 -2.42 7.72 13.66
C TYR A 17 -3.63 8.38 14.35
N PRO A 18 -3.44 9.55 15.00
CA PRO A 18 -4.55 10.24 15.66
C PRO A 18 -5.63 10.61 14.63
N GLU A 19 -6.88 10.46 15.02
CA GLU A 19 -8.07 10.77 14.20
C GLU A 19 -8.15 10.06 12.84
N SER A 20 -7.32 9.06 12.56
CA SER A 20 -7.41 8.26 11.34
C SER A 20 -8.50 7.17 11.40
N LEU A 21 -8.99 6.88 12.60
CA LEU A 21 -10.00 5.86 12.85
C LEU A 21 -11.41 6.47 12.78
N GLY A 22 -12.20 6.03 11.80
CA GLY A 22 -13.62 6.39 11.65
C GLY A 22 -14.55 5.49 12.46
N SER A 23 -14.56 4.19 12.16
CA SER A 23 -15.39 3.18 12.85
C SER A 23 -14.64 1.85 12.93
N ILE A 24 -14.86 1.08 14.01
CA ILE A 24 -14.43 -0.32 14.15
C ILE A 24 -15.68 -1.19 14.21
N LEU A 25 -15.83 -2.10 13.26
CA LEU A 25 -16.92 -3.08 13.24
C LEU A 25 -16.39 -4.43 13.73
N ILE A 26 -16.86 -4.88 14.89
CA ILE A 26 -16.56 -6.21 15.41
C ILE A 26 -17.74 -7.12 15.07
N HIS A 27 -17.61 -7.81 13.94
CA HIS A 27 -18.68 -8.60 13.37
C HIS A 27 -18.77 -10.01 13.96
N ASN A 28 -20.00 -10.47 14.22
CA ASN A 28 -20.30 -11.81 14.76
C ASN A 28 -19.46 -12.17 15.99
N SER A 29 -19.23 -11.19 16.87
CA SER A 29 -18.44 -11.41 18.08
C SER A 29 -19.09 -12.47 18.98
N PRO A 30 -18.32 -13.41 19.56
CA PRO A 30 -18.89 -14.41 20.46
C PRO A 30 -19.39 -13.74 21.75
N TRP A 31 -20.33 -14.37 22.46
CA TRP A 31 -20.93 -13.81 23.68
C TRP A 31 -19.89 -13.43 24.76
N VAL A 32 -18.74 -14.14 24.79
CA VAL A 32 -17.61 -13.88 25.69
C VAL A 32 -16.86 -12.58 25.35
N PHE A 33 -17.09 -11.98 24.20
CA PHE A 33 -16.46 -10.72 23.83
C PHE A 33 -16.94 -9.55 24.71
N LYS A 34 -18.19 -9.56 25.17
CA LYS A 34 -18.76 -8.51 26.03
C LYS A 34 -17.91 -8.23 27.30
N PRO A 35 -17.52 -9.23 28.12
CA PRO A 35 -16.63 -8.98 29.25
C PRO A 35 -15.21 -8.58 28.84
N CYS A 36 -14.68 -9.08 27.72
CA CYS A 36 -13.37 -8.64 27.22
C CYS A 36 -13.39 -7.17 26.78
N TRP A 37 -14.46 -6.75 26.10
CA TRP A 37 -14.66 -5.37 25.67
C TRP A 37 -14.67 -4.41 26.86
N LYS A 38 -15.34 -4.76 27.96
CA LYS A 38 -15.36 -3.94 29.18
C LYS A 38 -13.96 -3.66 29.74
N ILE A 39 -13.02 -4.59 29.56
CA ILE A 39 -11.62 -4.42 29.98
C ILE A 39 -10.87 -3.53 28.99
N ILE A 40 -11.03 -3.77 27.68
CA ILE A 40 -10.35 -3.04 26.61
C ILE A 40 -10.83 -1.59 26.52
N SER A 41 -12.13 -1.34 26.66
CA SER A 41 -12.73 -0.01 26.59
C SER A 41 -12.23 0.92 27.70
N ALA A 42 -11.76 0.37 28.83
CA ALA A 42 -11.14 1.15 29.89
C ALA A 42 -9.73 1.66 29.55
N TRP A 43 -9.12 1.15 28.47
CA TRP A 43 -7.81 1.59 27.98
C TRP A 43 -7.90 2.56 26.81
N LEU A 44 -9.09 2.71 26.22
CA LEU A 44 -9.35 3.59 25.09
C LEU A 44 -9.87 4.93 25.58
N ASP A 45 -9.46 6.00 24.90
CA ASP A 45 -10.15 7.30 25.03
C ASP A 45 -11.65 7.16 24.68
N PRO A 46 -12.57 7.87 25.38
CA PRO A 46 -14.00 7.79 25.11
C PRO A 46 -14.40 8.04 23.65
N VAL A 47 -13.67 8.89 22.92
CA VAL A 47 -13.92 9.19 21.50
C VAL A 47 -13.56 8.01 20.61
N VAL A 48 -12.53 7.23 20.97
CA VAL A 48 -12.16 6.01 20.24
C VAL A 48 -13.10 4.87 20.60
N ALA A 49 -13.46 4.75 21.89
CA ALA A 49 -14.39 3.72 22.36
C ALA A 49 -15.80 3.86 21.74
N SER A 50 -16.28 5.09 21.49
CA SER A 50 -17.58 5.33 20.87
C SER A 50 -17.65 4.94 19.39
N LYS A 51 -16.49 4.81 18.72
CA LYS A 51 -16.36 4.36 17.33
C LYS A 51 -16.41 2.84 17.16
N VAL A 52 -16.49 2.07 18.26
CA VAL A 52 -16.53 0.61 18.21
C VAL A 52 -17.97 0.11 18.22
N HIS A 53 -18.34 -0.61 17.17
CA HIS A 53 -19.68 -1.15 16.95
C HIS A 53 -19.64 -2.67 16.89
N LEU A 54 -20.53 -3.33 17.63
CA LEU A 54 -20.72 -4.78 17.55
C LEU A 54 -21.84 -5.07 16.55
N THR A 55 -21.52 -5.74 15.46
CA THR A 55 -22.48 -6.06 14.39
C THR A 55 -22.75 -7.56 14.33
N TYR A 56 -23.97 -7.95 13.96
CA TYR A 56 -24.39 -9.35 13.89
C TYR A 56 -25.23 -9.60 12.64
N GLY A 57 -24.82 -10.60 11.84
CA GLY A 57 -25.43 -10.88 10.54
C GLY A 57 -25.35 -9.73 9.53
N ALA A 58 -25.83 -9.97 8.31
CA ALA A 58 -25.74 -9.00 7.21
C ALA A 58 -26.33 -7.63 7.56
N LYS A 59 -27.55 -7.60 8.11
CA LYS A 59 -28.25 -6.37 8.50
C LYS A 59 -27.45 -5.45 9.43
N GLY A 60 -26.67 -6.02 10.35
CA GLY A 60 -25.84 -5.22 11.25
C GLY A 60 -24.65 -4.56 10.55
N LEU A 61 -24.18 -5.11 9.43
CA LEU A 61 -23.15 -4.49 8.59
C LEU A 61 -23.73 -3.50 7.59
N GLU A 62 -24.96 -3.72 7.12
CA GLU A 62 -25.65 -2.82 6.18
C GLU A 62 -25.84 -1.39 6.70
N GLU A 63 -25.86 -1.21 8.03
CA GLU A 63 -25.86 0.12 8.67
C GLU A 63 -24.59 0.93 8.38
N PHE A 64 -23.49 0.26 8.02
CA PHE A 64 -22.17 0.86 7.83
C PHE A 64 -21.61 0.67 6.42
N ILE A 65 -21.98 -0.40 5.72
CA ILE A 65 -21.43 -0.81 4.42
C ILE A 65 -22.61 -1.12 3.50
N HIS A 66 -22.67 -0.48 2.34
CA HIS A 66 -23.72 -0.74 1.35
C HIS A 66 -23.69 -2.23 0.92
N PRO A 67 -24.85 -2.91 0.74
CA PRO A 67 -24.89 -4.33 0.37
C PRO A 67 -24.05 -4.70 -0.84
N SER A 68 -23.96 -3.81 -1.85
CA SER A 68 -23.16 -4.03 -3.06
C SER A 68 -21.64 -3.98 -2.86
N GLN A 69 -21.17 -3.52 -1.69
CA GLN A 69 -19.75 -3.48 -1.30
C GLN A 69 -19.45 -4.45 -0.15
N LEU A 70 -20.45 -5.22 0.27
CA LEU A 70 -20.31 -6.24 1.30
C LEU A 70 -20.13 -7.60 0.64
N LEU A 71 -19.11 -8.34 1.06
CA LEU A 71 -18.83 -9.68 0.53
C LEU A 71 -20.00 -10.64 0.74
N LYS A 72 -20.24 -11.52 -0.23
CA LYS A 72 -21.26 -12.58 -0.16
C LYS A 72 -21.09 -13.47 1.08
N GLU A 73 -19.85 -13.75 1.49
CA GLU A 73 -19.57 -14.51 2.73
C GLU A 73 -20.04 -13.82 4.02
N HIS A 74 -20.29 -12.51 3.96
CA HIS A 74 -20.86 -11.71 5.05
C HIS A 74 -22.33 -11.31 4.78
N GLY A 75 -22.92 -11.86 3.73
CA GLY A 75 -24.33 -11.68 3.36
C GLY A 75 -24.63 -10.46 2.49
N GLY A 76 -23.63 -9.87 1.83
CA GLY A 76 -23.83 -8.85 0.81
C GLY A 76 -23.89 -9.41 -0.62
N GLU A 77 -23.69 -8.52 -1.60
CA GLU A 77 -23.81 -8.84 -3.04
C GLU A 77 -22.45 -8.97 -3.74
N ASP A 78 -21.36 -8.49 -3.12
CA ASP A 78 -20.01 -8.52 -3.71
C ASP A 78 -19.46 -9.94 -3.74
N ASP A 79 -19.14 -10.44 -4.93
CA ASP A 79 -18.62 -11.78 -5.17
C ASP A 79 -17.11 -11.84 -5.33
N TRP A 80 -16.43 -10.76 -4.94
CA TRP A 80 -14.99 -10.72 -4.87
C TRP A 80 -14.44 -11.83 -3.95
N GLU A 81 -13.44 -12.53 -4.46
CA GLU A 81 -12.69 -13.53 -3.72
C GLU A 81 -11.20 -13.25 -3.86
N TYR A 82 -10.48 -13.26 -2.75
CA TYR A 82 -9.04 -13.18 -2.79
C TYR A 82 -8.45 -14.46 -3.38
N LYS A 83 -7.73 -14.32 -4.50
CA LYS A 83 -6.98 -15.41 -5.13
C LYS A 83 -5.50 -15.04 -5.16
N TYR A 84 -4.69 -15.83 -4.46
CA TYR A 84 -3.24 -15.68 -4.49
C TYR A 84 -2.68 -16.35 -5.75
N GLU A 85 -2.00 -15.58 -6.59
CA GLU A 85 -1.29 -16.13 -7.74
C GLU A 85 0.05 -16.72 -7.29
N GLU A 86 0.15 -18.04 -7.33
CA GLU A 86 1.32 -18.80 -6.91
C GLU A 86 2.56 -18.52 -7.79
N PRO A 87 3.78 -18.64 -7.22
CA PRO A 87 5.02 -18.61 -7.98
C PRO A 87 5.04 -19.63 -9.12
N ILE A 88 5.50 -19.21 -10.30
CA ILE A 88 5.64 -20.10 -11.45
C ILE A 88 7.00 -20.79 -11.39
N PRO A 89 7.09 -22.13 -11.52
CA PRO A 89 8.38 -22.82 -11.58
C PRO A 89 9.29 -22.22 -12.67
N GLY A 90 10.50 -21.84 -12.29
CA GLY A 90 11.49 -21.25 -13.18
C GLY A 90 11.36 -19.74 -13.42
N GLU A 91 10.39 -19.04 -12.81
CA GLU A 91 10.21 -17.58 -12.99
C GLU A 91 11.44 -16.74 -12.60
N ASN A 92 12.32 -17.29 -11.75
CA ASN A 92 13.56 -16.67 -11.28
C ASN A 92 14.83 -17.28 -11.87
N ASP A 93 14.72 -18.15 -12.90
CA ASP A 93 15.88 -18.83 -13.48
C ASP A 93 16.90 -17.85 -14.08
N ALA A 94 16.45 -16.67 -14.54
CA ALA A 94 17.35 -15.62 -14.99
C ALA A 94 18.38 -15.21 -13.92
N MET A 95 18.05 -15.30 -12.63
CA MET A 95 18.98 -14.98 -11.54
C MET A 95 20.17 -15.94 -11.44
N LYS A 96 20.10 -17.11 -12.09
CA LYS A 96 21.22 -18.06 -12.19
C LYS A 96 22.30 -17.58 -13.18
N ASP A 97 21.96 -16.68 -14.11
CA ASP A 97 22.91 -16.08 -15.04
C ASP A 97 23.68 -14.93 -14.34
N THR A 98 24.67 -15.32 -13.55
CA THR A 98 25.50 -14.37 -12.81
C THR A 98 26.43 -13.58 -13.73
N ALA A 99 26.82 -14.13 -14.88
CA ALA A 99 27.73 -13.44 -15.80
C ALA A 99 27.06 -12.21 -16.42
N THR A 100 25.82 -12.36 -16.92
CA THR A 100 25.07 -11.23 -17.46
C THR A 100 24.71 -10.22 -16.35
N ARG A 101 24.33 -10.73 -15.17
CA ARG A 101 24.07 -9.88 -14.00
C ARG A 101 25.27 -9.00 -13.67
N ASP A 102 26.46 -9.59 -13.57
CA ASP A 102 27.67 -8.88 -13.15
C ASP A 102 28.11 -7.86 -14.21
N ALA A 103 27.93 -8.15 -15.50
CA ALA A 103 28.15 -7.20 -16.59
C ALA A 103 27.19 -6.00 -16.50
N LEU A 104 25.90 -6.23 -16.27
CA LEU A 104 24.89 -5.16 -16.11
C LEU A 104 25.11 -4.34 -14.84
N LEU A 105 25.53 -4.97 -13.75
CA LEU A 105 25.92 -4.28 -12.51
C LEU A 105 27.15 -3.39 -12.74
N LYS A 106 28.12 -3.87 -13.52
CA LYS A 106 29.29 -3.07 -13.85
C LYS A 106 28.93 -1.86 -14.71
N GLU A 107 28.13 -2.06 -15.77
CA GLU A 107 27.59 -0.95 -16.58
C GLU A 107 26.83 0.07 -15.71
N ARG A 108 26.01 -0.43 -14.76
CA ARG A 108 25.30 0.42 -13.80
C ARG A 108 26.23 1.26 -12.94
N GLN A 109 27.31 0.66 -12.42
CA GLN A 109 28.31 1.36 -11.63
C GLN A 109 28.99 2.46 -12.44
N ASP A 110 29.30 2.18 -13.72
CA ASP A 110 29.92 3.16 -14.60
C ASP A 110 28.99 4.34 -14.88
N PHE A 111 27.68 4.10 -15.11
CA PHE A 111 26.70 5.18 -15.19
C PHE A 111 26.52 5.95 -13.88
N ALA A 112 26.57 5.27 -12.73
CA ALA A 112 26.48 5.92 -11.42
C ALA A 112 27.66 6.86 -11.20
N GLN A 113 28.87 6.44 -11.55
CA GLN A 113 30.06 7.28 -11.48
C GLN A 113 29.94 8.50 -12.41
N GLN A 114 29.53 8.31 -13.66
CA GLN A 114 29.31 9.42 -14.60
C GLN A 114 28.26 10.41 -14.08
N PHE A 115 27.18 9.91 -13.48
CA PHE A 115 26.14 10.74 -12.90
C PHE A 115 26.65 11.57 -11.72
N GLU A 116 27.45 10.96 -10.83
CA GLU A 116 28.10 11.65 -9.72
C GLU A 116 29.07 12.72 -10.22
N ASP A 117 29.89 12.41 -11.22
CA ASP A 117 30.86 13.34 -11.79
C ASP A 117 30.17 14.53 -12.47
N ALA A 118 29.15 14.27 -13.29
CA ALA A 118 28.32 15.32 -13.91
C ALA A 118 27.62 16.18 -12.86
N THR A 119 27.14 15.57 -11.76
CA THR A 119 26.53 16.30 -10.64
C THR A 119 27.55 17.20 -9.94
N ARG A 120 28.78 16.71 -9.69
CA ARG A 120 29.86 17.52 -9.10
C ARG A 120 30.23 18.70 -9.98
N GLN A 121 30.36 18.49 -11.29
CA GLN A 121 30.65 19.57 -12.25
C GLN A 121 29.52 20.59 -12.29
N TRP A 122 28.26 20.14 -12.25
CA TRP A 122 27.11 21.03 -12.22
C TRP A 122 27.07 21.90 -10.95
N ILE A 123 27.38 21.32 -9.78
CA ILE A 123 27.49 22.06 -8.51
C ILE A 123 28.62 23.11 -8.56
N GLN A 124 29.74 22.79 -9.18
CA GLN A 124 30.88 23.70 -9.32
C GLN A 124 30.63 24.85 -10.32
N ASN A 125 29.67 24.69 -11.24
CA ASN A 125 29.33 25.67 -12.27
C ASN A 125 27.83 26.03 -12.19
N PRO A 126 27.41 26.79 -11.16
CA PRO A 126 25.99 26.99 -10.84
C PRO A 126 25.23 27.89 -11.81
N GLU A 127 25.93 28.68 -12.65
CA GLU A 127 25.30 29.70 -13.50
C GLU A 127 25.77 29.62 -14.96
N GLY A 128 24.92 30.10 -15.87
CA GLY A 128 25.22 30.21 -17.30
C GLY A 128 24.82 29.01 -18.16
N THR A 129 25.16 29.07 -19.44
CA THR A 129 24.85 28.04 -20.45
C THR A 129 25.50 26.69 -20.16
N GLN A 130 26.67 26.71 -19.49
CA GLN A 130 27.36 25.50 -19.06
C GLN A 130 26.58 24.72 -18.00
N ALA A 131 25.94 25.41 -17.05
CA ALA A 131 25.09 24.80 -16.03
C ALA A 131 23.89 24.05 -16.66
N ALA A 132 23.27 24.64 -17.68
CA ALA A 132 22.16 24.02 -18.41
C ALA A 132 22.59 22.76 -19.18
N SER A 133 23.75 22.79 -19.84
CA SER A 133 24.30 21.63 -20.54
C SER A 133 24.66 20.49 -19.59
N LEU A 134 25.32 20.79 -18.46
CA LEU A 134 25.69 19.80 -17.45
C LEU A 134 24.44 19.17 -16.80
N LYS A 135 23.39 19.97 -16.57
CA LYS A 135 22.11 19.46 -16.10
C LYS A 135 21.48 18.49 -17.11
N GLN A 136 21.48 18.83 -18.40
CA GLN A 136 20.94 17.98 -19.46
C GLN A 136 21.72 16.66 -19.60
N GLU A 137 23.05 16.70 -19.52
CA GLU A 137 23.91 15.51 -19.50
C GLU A 137 23.61 14.62 -18.29
N ARG A 138 23.51 15.22 -17.09
CA ARG A 138 23.12 14.49 -15.88
C ARG A 138 21.75 13.82 -16.03
N GLU A 139 20.78 14.49 -16.64
CA GLU A 139 19.44 13.93 -16.90
C GLU A 139 19.48 12.78 -17.90
N SER A 140 20.30 12.84 -18.95
CA SER A 140 20.45 11.74 -19.91
C SER A 140 21.10 10.50 -19.27
N ILE A 141 22.07 10.70 -18.38
CA ILE A 141 22.67 9.60 -17.59
C ILE A 141 21.63 9.01 -16.63
N ALA A 142 20.77 9.83 -16.01
CA ALA A 142 19.69 9.34 -15.16
C ALA A 142 18.69 8.44 -15.91
N VAL A 143 18.37 8.78 -17.17
CA VAL A 143 17.58 7.91 -18.05
C VAL A 143 18.32 6.59 -18.28
N SER A 144 19.61 6.63 -18.58
CA SER A 144 20.43 5.44 -18.81
C SER A 144 20.48 4.51 -17.58
N LEU A 145 20.58 5.08 -16.37
CA LEU A 145 20.48 4.35 -15.10
C LEU A 145 19.12 3.66 -14.93
N ARG A 146 18.02 4.32 -15.32
CA ARG A 146 16.67 3.75 -15.27
C ARG A 146 16.52 2.59 -16.25
N GLU A 147 16.93 2.79 -17.50
CA GLU A 147 16.86 1.75 -18.54
C GLU A 147 17.73 0.54 -18.20
N ASN A 148 18.93 0.76 -17.67
CA ASN A 148 19.80 -0.31 -17.18
C ASN A 148 19.16 -1.07 -16.01
N TYR A 149 18.50 -0.38 -15.06
CA TYR A 149 17.83 -1.06 -13.94
C TYR A 149 16.81 -2.07 -14.46
N TRP A 150 16.01 -1.67 -15.43
CA TRP A 150 15.02 -2.55 -16.04
C TRP A 150 15.67 -3.77 -16.71
N LYS A 151 16.79 -3.60 -17.43
CA LYS A 151 17.54 -4.75 -17.96
C LYS A 151 18.08 -5.67 -16.86
N LEU A 152 18.50 -5.10 -15.73
CA LEU A 152 19.10 -5.78 -14.58
C LEU A 152 18.06 -6.49 -13.69
N ASP A 153 16.84 -5.97 -13.59
CA ASP A 153 15.82 -6.34 -12.61
C ASP A 153 15.60 -7.86 -12.51
N LYS A 154 15.47 -8.55 -13.65
CA LYS A 154 15.25 -10.01 -13.72
C LYS A 154 16.40 -10.86 -13.19
N TYR A 155 17.59 -10.28 -13.02
CA TYR A 155 18.78 -10.98 -12.53
C TYR A 155 19.02 -10.75 -11.04
N VAL A 156 18.42 -9.71 -10.44
CA VAL A 156 18.71 -9.29 -9.05
C VAL A 156 17.51 -9.36 -8.11
N ARG A 157 16.29 -9.41 -8.65
CA ARG A 157 15.06 -9.41 -7.86
C ARG A 157 14.17 -10.61 -8.22
N CYS A 158 13.76 -11.35 -7.19
CA CYS A 158 12.76 -12.41 -7.33
C CYS A 158 11.40 -11.83 -7.78
N ARG A 159 10.69 -12.56 -8.64
CA ARG A 159 9.32 -12.21 -9.05
C ARG A 159 8.38 -12.31 -7.86
N SER A 160 7.58 -11.27 -7.66
CA SER A 160 6.57 -11.15 -6.61
C SER A 160 5.17 -11.30 -7.19
N LEU A 161 4.15 -11.32 -6.32
CA LEU A 161 2.75 -11.26 -6.74
C LEU A 161 2.49 -10.06 -7.67
N TYR A 162 3.11 -8.91 -7.40
CA TYR A 162 2.96 -7.70 -8.20
C TYR A 162 3.55 -7.82 -9.61
N ASP A 163 4.55 -8.69 -9.81
CA ASP A 163 5.07 -8.97 -11.15
C ASP A 163 4.11 -9.85 -11.93
N ARG A 164 3.52 -10.86 -11.29
CA ARG A 164 2.56 -11.78 -11.91
C ARG A 164 1.25 -11.08 -12.27
N GLN A 165 0.80 -10.16 -11.42
CA GLN A 165 -0.36 -9.29 -11.65
C GLN A 165 -0.09 -8.14 -12.64
N GLY A 166 1.14 -7.98 -13.14
CA GLY A 166 1.47 -6.92 -14.09
C GLY A 166 1.48 -5.50 -13.49
N ILE A 167 1.52 -5.38 -12.16
CA ILE A 167 1.61 -4.08 -11.46
C ILE A 167 3.02 -3.51 -11.59
N ILE A 168 4.05 -4.36 -11.50
CA ILE A 168 5.44 -3.99 -11.76
C ILE A 168 5.79 -4.40 -13.18
N ILE A 169 5.86 -3.41 -14.08
CA ILE A 169 6.17 -3.62 -15.49
C ILE A 169 7.36 -2.80 -15.95
N MET A 170 8.14 -3.42 -16.83
CA MET A 170 9.18 -2.76 -17.62
C MET A 170 8.53 -1.68 -18.50
N GLU A 171 9.09 -0.48 -18.51
CA GLU A 171 8.53 0.73 -19.16
C GLU A 171 8.11 0.53 -20.64
N LYS A 172 8.70 -0.44 -21.35
CA LYS A 172 8.28 -0.79 -22.73
C LYS A 172 6.87 -1.38 -22.84
N ASN A 173 6.28 -1.88 -21.75
CA ASN A 173 4.91 -2.40 -21.71
C ASN A 173 3.93 -1.45 -20.98
N ALA A 174 4.39 -0.30 -20.47
CA ALA A 174 3.52 0.64 -19.75
C ALA A 174 2.47 1.29 -20.66
N ALA A 175 2.71 1.35 -21.97
CA ALA A 175 1.71 1.79 -22.94
C ALA A 175 0.56 0.78 -23.18
N ALA A 176 0.71 -0.46 -22.68
CA ALA A 176 -0.27 -1.54 -22.82
C ALA A 176 -0.83 -2.02 -21.47
N ALA A 177 -0.43 -1.40 -20.35
CA ALA A 177 -1.10 -1.60 -19.08
C ALA A 177 -2.48 -0.94 -19.16
N ASP A 178 -3.44 -1.76 -19.59
CA ASP A 178 -4.85 -1.51 -19.47
C ASP A 178 -5.12 -0.92 -18.09
N THR A 179 -5.73 0.25 -18.08
CA THR A 179 -6.19 0.93 -16.88
C THR A 179 -7.30 0.10 -16.25
N SER A 180 -6.98 -1.01 -15.60
CA SER A 180 -7.81 -1.53 -14.52
C SER A 180 -7.59 -0.63 -13.30
N THR A 181 -7.85 0.66 -13.47
CA THR A 181 -8.29 1.48 -12.35
C THR A 181 -9.58 0.84 -11.90
N GLY A 182 -9.50 -0.03 -10.90
CA GLY A 182 -10.65 -0.40 -10.09
C GLY A 182 -11.31 0.91 -9.71
N SER A 183 -12.37 1.22 -10.43
CA SER A 183 -13.06 2.49 -10.27
C SER A 183 -13.83 2.31 -9.00
N ILE A 184 -13.34 2.88 -7.90
CA ILE A 184 -14.18 3.08 -6.73
C ILE A 184 -15.11 4.22 -7.15
N GLU A 185 -16.24 3.86 -7.77
CA GLU A 185 -17.30 4.84 -7.94
C GLU A 185 -17.67 5.36 -6.54
N PRO A 186 -17.73 6.67 -6.33
CA PRO A 186 -18.18 7.22 -5.07
C PRO A 186 -19.66 6.90 -4.94
N VAL A 187 -19.97 5.80 -4.26
CA VAL A 187 -21.31 5.52 -3.77
C VAL A 187 -21.55 6.49 -2.61
N GLU A 188 -22.66 7.24 -2.69
CA GLU A 188 -23.06 8.14 -1.62
C GLU A 188 -23.29 7.31 -0.36
N ASN A 189 -22.35 7.37 0.59
CA ASN A 189 -22.45 6.64 1.85
C ASN A 189 -23.75 7.03 2.56
N ALA A 190 -24.42 6.04 3.14
CA ALA A 190 -25.58 6.27 3.99
C ALA A 190 -25.24 7.35 5.03
N THR A 191 -26.14 8.32 5.20
CA THR A 191 -25.94 9.46 6.08
C THR A 191 -25.78 8.96 7.52
N ILE A 192 -24.55 9.01 8.05
CA ILE A 192 -24.30 8.73 9.46
C ILE A 192 -24.97 9.85 10.25
N THR A 193 -26.16 9.58 10.77
CA THR A 193 -26.85 10.49 11.69
C THR A 193 -26.14 10.40 13.03
N ALA A 194 -25.22 11.35 13.27
CA ALA A 194 -24.69 11.59 14.60
C ALA A 194 -25.87 11.98 15.50
N ALA A 195 -26.28 11.09 16.39
CA ALA A 195 -27.28 11.42 17.40
C ALA A 195 -26.69 12.48 18.35
N SER A 196 -27.18 13.71 18.24
CA SER A 196 -26.91 14.79 19.17
C SER A 196 -27.42 14.37 20.56
N ALA A 197 -26.52 14.12 21.50
CA ALA A 197 -26.89 13.99 22.90
C ALA A 197 -27.21 15.40 23.44
N GLU A 198 -28.49 15.76 23.48
CA GLU A 198 -28.96 16.87 24.31
C GLU A 198 -28.78 16.48 25.78
N ILE A 199 -27.86 17.17 26.45
CA ILE A 199 -27.69 17.10 27.90
C ILE A 199 -28.81 17.97 28.50
N ALA A 200 -29.86 17.32 29.01
CA ALA A 200 -30.81 17.97 29.90
C ALA A 200 -30.14 18.24 31.26
N ALA A 201 -30.27 19.48 31.72
CA ALA A 201 -29.71 20.03 32.96
C ALA A 201 -30.24 19.34 34.24
#